data_AF-R9SL30-F1
#
_entry.id   AF-R9SL30-F1
#
_cell.length_a   1.000
_cell.length_b   1.000
_cell.length_c   1.000
_cell.angle_alpha   90.00
_cell.angle_beta   90.00
_cell.angle_gamma   90.00
#
_symmetry.space_group_name_H-M   'P 1'
#
loop_
_entity.id
_entity.type
_entity.pdbx_description
1 polymer ?
#
loop_
_entity_poly.entity_id
_entity_poly.type
_entity_poly.pdbx_seq_one_letter_code
_entity_poly.pdbx_strand_id
1 'polypeptide(L)'
;MIYLISETSLLLNYLITIIVSIAVALLLGMPFLPEKPRRFSWTKSAVFPTAIIAMGILSFCFSINFYWLYDGKLLAIIIGVLSAVFVKYLFRYVFPDSPNAEGGNNE
;
A
#
# COMPACT_ATOMS: atom_id res chain seq x y z
N MET A 1 -12.97 -25.51 6.95
CA MET A 1 -14.22 -24.90 6.44
C MET A 1 -13.85 -24.07 5.23
N ILE A 2 -14.25 -24.48 4.03
CA ILE A 2 -13.99 -23.72 2.81
C ILE A 2 -15.02 -22.60 2.77
N TYR A 3 -14.60 -21.35 2.98
CA TYR A 3 -15.46 -20.19 2.80
C TYR A 3 -15.67 -19.97 1.30
N LEU A 4 -16.88 -20.23 0.80
CA LEU A 4 -17.29 -19.84 -0.55
C LEU A 4 -17.56 -18.33 -0.56
N ILE A 5 -16.51 -17.55 -0.80
CA ILE A 5 -16.61 -16.11 -0.99
C ILE A 5 -16.98 -15.83 -2.44
N SER A 6 -17.90 -14.88 -2.62
CA SER A 6 -18.31 -14.45 -3.95
C SER A 6 -17.24 -13.59 -4.63
N GLU A 7 -17.12 -13.69 -5.95
CA GLU A 7 -16.24 -12.85 -6.77
C GLU A 7 -16.49 -11.34 -6.55
N THR A 8 -17.75 -10.98 -6.30
CA THR A 8 -18.14 -9.60 -6.00
C THR A 8 -17.60 -9.13 -4.64
N SER A 9 -17.61 -10.00 -3.61
CA SER A 9 -16.98 -9.71 -2.32
C SER A 9 -15.46 -9.53 -2.47
N LEU A 10 -14.79 -10.36 -3.28
CA LEU A 10 -13.34 -10.22 -3.54
C LEU A 10 -13.02 -8.86 -4.17
N LEU A 11 -13.72 -8.51 -5.24
CA LEU A 11 -13.53 -7.24 -5.94
C LEU A 11 -13.76 -6.06 -4.99
N LEU A 12 -14.81 -6.12 -4.17
CA LEU A 12 -15.14 -5.09 -3.19
C LEU A 12 -14.05 -4.94 -2.12
N ASN A 13 -13.47 -6.05 -1.64
CA ASN A 13 -12.36 -6.00 -0.68
C ASN A 13 -11.09 -5.37 -1.27
N TYR A 14 -10.77 -5.66 -2.53
CA TYR A 14 -9.67 -5.00 -3.23
C TYR A 14 -9.92 -3.49 -3.33
N LEU A 15 -11.13 -3.10 -3.75
CA LEU A 15 -11.50 -1.69 -3.87
C LEU A 15 -11.43 -0.95 -2.53
N ILE A 16 -11.94 -1.55 -1.44
CA ILE A 16 -11.78 -1.01 -0.08
C ILE A 16 -10.31 -0.85 0.27
N THR A 17 -9.49 -1.87 0.04
CA THR A 17 -8.06 -1.85 0.39
C THR A 17 -7.32 -0.73 -0.33
N ILE A 18 -7.58 -0.57 -1.63
CA ILE A 18 -7.00 0.50 -2.45
C ILE A 18 -7.41 1.86 -1.87
N ILE A 19 -8.71 2.11 -1.69
CA ILE A 19 -9.23 3.39 -1.20
C ILE A 19 -8.67 3.72 0.18
N VAL A 20 -8.70 2.76 1.11
CA VAL A 20 -8.19 2.94 2.48
C VAL A 20 -6.70 3.24 2.47
N SER A 21 -5.92 2.47 1.71
CA SER A 21 -4.47 2.68 1.63
C SER A 21 -4.11 4.07 1.08
N ILE A 22 -4.80 4.53 0.04
CA ILE A 22 -4.62 5.85 -0.55
C ILE A 22 -5.06 6.94 0.43
N ALA A 23 -6.24 6.81 1.04
CA ALA A 23 -6.75 7.80 1.98
C ALA A 23 -5.82 7.97 3.18
N VAL A 24 -5.36 6.86 3.78
CA VAL A 24 -4.41 6.90 4.91
C VAL A 24 -3.07 7.46 4.47
N ALA A 25 -2.57 7.10 3.28
CA ALA A 25 -1.34 7.66 2.74
C ALA A 25 -1.39 9.19 2.58
N LEU A 26 -2.51 9.71 2.07
CA LEU A 26 -2.74 11.14 1.93
C LEU A 26 -2.85 11.83 3.29
N LEU A 27 -3.55 11.22 4.26
CA LEU A 27 -3.62 11.72 5.64
C LEU A 27 -2.23 11.77 6.31
N LEU A 28 -1.33 10.84 5.96
CA LEU A 28 0.07 10.83 6.40
C LEU A 28 0.96 11.82 5.61
N GLY A 29 0.39 12.61 4.70
CA GLY A 29 1.10 13.62 3.92
C GLY A 29 2.03 13.04 2.85
N MET A 30 1.69 11.89 2.27
CA MET A 30 2.35 11.41 1.05
C MET A 30 1.73 12.09 -0.19
N PRO A 31 2.53 12.39 -1.23
CA PRO A 31 1.98 12.90 -2.48
C PRO A 31 1.03 11.87 -3.10
N PHE A 32 0.01 12.33 -3.84
CA PHE A 32 -0.97 11.42 -4.44
C PHE A 32 -0.33 10.54 -5.53
N LEU A 33 0.37 11.17 -6.47
CA LEU A 33 1.10 10.52 -7.56
C LEU A 33 2.61 10.60 -7.32
N PRO A 34 3.39 9.64 -7.84
CA PRO A 34 4.83 9.76 -7.84
C PRO A 34 5.25 10.95 -8.70
N GLU A 35 6.25 11.69 -8.25
CA GLU A 35 6.89 12.72 -9.05
C GLU A 35 7.74 12.10 -10.18
N LYS A 36 8.37 12.98 -10.97
CA LYS A 36 9.26 12.59 -12.08
C LYS A 36 10.15 11.38 -11.71
N PRO A 37 10.26 10.38 -12.60
CA PRO A 37 11.06 9.20 -12.32
C PRO A 37 12.51 9.61 -12.06
N ARG A 38 13.04 9.33 -10.88
CA ARG A 38 14.46 9.51 -10.58
C ARG A 38 15.18 8.21 -10.91
N ARG A 39 16.37 8.34 -11.50
CA ARG A 39 17.12 7.23 -12.12
C ARG A 39 17.49 6.08 -11.16
N PHE A 40 17.34 6.27 -9.84
CA PHE A 40 17.69 5.30 -8.79
C PHE A 40 16.73 5.27 -7.60
N SER A 41 15.61 6.01 -7.62
CA SER A 41 14.60 5.96 -6.56
C SER A 41 13.25 6.43 -7.07
N TRP A 42 12.18 5.96 -6.43
CA TRP A 42 10.82 6.39 -6.73
C TRP A 42 10.33 7.25 -5.58
N THR A 43 9.75 8.40 -5.89
CA THR A 43 9.06 9.20 -4.87
C THR A 43 7.88 8.38 -4.35
N LYS A 44 7.93 8.04 -3.05
CA LYS A 44 6.84 7.31 -2.39
C LYS A 44 5.56 8.14 -2.45
N SER A 45 4.50 7.57 -3.00
CA SER A 45 3.20 8.21 -3.17
C SER A 45 2.06 7.30 -2.68
N ALA A 46 0.87 7.89 -2.55
CA ALA A 46 -0.34 7.18 -2.16
C ALA A 46 -0.74 6.11 -3.18
N VAL A 47 -0.60 6.39 -4.48
CA VAL A 47 -0.89 5.40 -5.52
C VAL A 47 0.25 4.39 -5.66
N PHE A 48 1.50 4.86 -5.68
CA PHE A 48 2.69 4.01 -5.86
C PHE A 48 3.80 4.35 -4.85
N PRO A 49 4.28 3.41 -4.03
CA PRO A 49 4.00 1.97 -4.05
C PRO A 49 2.84 1.53 -3.13
N THR A 50 2.20 2.46 -2.40
CA THR A 50 1.30 2.12 -1.29
C THR A 50 0.12 1.23 -1.66
N ALA A 51 -0.68 1.63 -2.66
CA ALA A 51 -1.85 0.83 -3.06
C ALA A 51 -1.45 -0.53 -3.63
N ILE A 52 -0.32 -0.61 -4.34
CA ILE A 52 0.20 -1.86 -4.90
C ILE A 52 0.59 -2.85 -3.80
N ILE A 53 1.32 -2.38 -2.80
CA ILE A 53 1.70 -3.21 -1.64
C ILE A 53 0.46 -3.69 -0.89
N ALA A 54 -0.50 -2.78 -0.66
CA ALA A 54 -1.74 -3.13 0.02
C ALA A 54 -2.53 -4.22 -0.73
N MET A 55 -2.67 -4.10 -2.04
CA MET A 55 -3.28 -5.13 -2.88
C MET A 55 -2.51 -6.45 -2.82
N GLY A 56 -1.19 -6.42 -2.97
CA GLY A 56 -0.36 -7.63 -2.97
C GLY A 56 -0.44 -8.40 -1.65
N ILE A 57 -0.43 -7.70 -0.51
CA ILE A 57 -0.57 -8.33 0.80
C ILE A 57 -1.97 -8.93 0.97
N LEU A 58 -3.03 -8.21 0.54
CA LEU A 58 -4.39 -8.76 0.60
C LEU A 58 -4.55 -10.00 -0.30
N SER A 59 -4.00 -9.95 -1.52
CA SER A 59 -3.99 -11.11 -2.43
C SER A 59 -3.30 -12.31 -1.81
N PHE A 60 -2.18 -12.10 -1.12
CA PHE A 60 -1.49 -13.15 -0.41
C PHE A 60 -2.37 -13.77 0.69
N CYS A 61 -3.05 -12.95 1.49
CA CYS A 61 -3.99 -13.44 2.50
C CYS A 61 -5.12 -14.28 1.90
N PHE A 62 -5.75 -13.81 0.82
CA PHE A 62 -6.84 -14.54 0.17
C PHE A 62 -6.38 -15.84 -0.49
N SER A 63 -5.17 -15.86 -1.05
CA SER A 63 -4.55 -17.06 -1.64
C SER A 63 -4.41 -18.21 -0.63
N ILE A 64 -4.09 -17.90 0.63
CA ILE A 64 -4.02 -18.89 1.72
C ILE A 64 -5.37 -19.12 2.42
N ASN A 65 -6.48 -18.69 1.81
CA ASN A 65 -7.84 -18.74 2.35
C ASN A 65 -8.04 -17.99 3.67
N PHE A 66 -7.23 -16.96 3.93
CA PHE A 66 -7.37 -16.11 5.11
C PHE A 66 -8.26 -14.90 4.80
N TYR A 67 -9.57 -15.09 5.01
CA TYR A 67 -10.57 -14.04 4.78
C TYR A 67 -11.01 -13.33 6.06
N TRP A 68 -10.73 -13.88 7.24
CA TRP A 68 -11.04 -13.25 8.53
C TRP A 68 -12.50 -12.73 8.64
N LEU A 69 -12.76 -11.70 9.44
CA LEU A 69 -14.11 -11.17 9.72
C LEU A 69 -14.73 -10.42 8.53
N TYR A 70 -16.06 -10.50 8.41
CA TYR A 70 -16.88 -9.82 7.39
C TYR A 70 -16.42 -10.11 5.96
N ASP A 71 -16.16 -11.38 5.65
CA ASP A 71 -15.73 -11.84 4.32
C ASP A 71 -14.49 -11.11 3.78
N GLY A 72 -13.55 -10.71 4.63
CA GLY A 72 -12.34 -10.00 4.22
C GLY A 72 -12.38 -8.50 4.35
N LYS A 73 -13.53 -7.89 4.68
CA LYS A 73 -13.65 -6.42 4.73
C LYS A 73 -12.81 -5.80 5.85
N LEU A 74 -12.83 -6.40 7.04
CA LEU A 74 -12.01 -5.89 8.14
C LEU A 74 -10.53 -6.06 7.83
N LEU A 75 -10.16 -7.20 7.23
CA LEU A 75 -8.80 -7.45 6.79
C LEU A 75 -8.33 -6.43 5.75
N ALA A 76 -9.16 -6.14 4.74
CA ALA A 76 -8.93 -5.14 3.70
C ALA A 76 -8.60 -3.76 4.30
N ILE A 77 -9.38 -3.31 5.29
CA ILE A 77 -9.13 -2.05 5.98
C ILE A 77 -7.80 -2.08 6.72
N ILE A 78 -7.53 -3.12 7.52
CA ILE A 78 -6.30 -3.23 8.28
C ILE A 78 -5.07 -3.27 7.36
N ILE A 79 -5.09 -4.09 6.30
CA ILE A 79 -3.99 -4.19 5.34
C ILE A 79 -3.78 -2.85 4.63
N GLY A 80 -4.85 -2.13 4.27
CA GLY A 80 -4.76 -0.79 3.70
C GLY A 80 -4.05 0.20 4.62
N VAL A 81 -4.45 0.25 5.90
CA VAL A 81 -3.84 1.12 6.92
C VAL A 81 -2.37 0.73 7.15
N LEU A 82 -2.09 -0.55 7.38
CA LEU A 82 -0.75 -1.05 7.66
C LEU A 82 0.21 -0.79 6.50
N SER A 83 -0.26 -0.94 5.26
CA SER A 83 0.55 -0.68 4.07
C SER A 83 0.89 0.79 3.92
N ALA A 84 -0.04 1.71 4.21
CA ALA A 84 0.25 3.14 4.21
C ALA A 84 1.27 3.55 5.29
N VAL A 85 1.14 3.00 6.50
CA VAL A 85 2.09 3.22 7.59
C VAL A 85 3.47 2.64 7.23
N PHE A 86 3.50 1.42 6.69
CA PHE A 86 4.73 0.77 6.23
C PHE A 86 5.44 1.61 5.16
N VAL A 87 4.71 2.10 4.15
CA VAL A 87 5.29 2.91 3.08
C VAL A 87 5.83 4.24 3.60
N LYS A 88 5.10 4.90 4.50
CA LYS A 88 5.55 6.19 5.07
C LYS A 88 6.83 6.03 5.88
N TYR A 89 6.87 5.07 6.81
CA TYR A 89 7.91 5.04 7.84
C TYR A 89 8.98 3.97 7.62
N LEU A 90 8.60 2.77 7.18
CA LEU A 90 9.50 1.61 7.17
C LEU A 90 10.14 1.37 5.79
N PHE A 91 9.48 1.80 4.72
CA PHE A 91 9.95 1.56 3.35
C PHE A 91 11.36 2.07 3.07
N ARG A 92 11.78 3.19 3.66
CA ARG A 92 13.14 3.73 3.48
C ARG A 92 14.24 2.82 4.05
N TYR A 93 13.92 1.97 5.03
CA TYR A 93 14.89 1.05 5.62
C TYR A 93 15.06 -0.20 4.76
N VAL A 94 14.00 -0.61 4.07
CA VAL A 94 14.01 -1.74 3.14
C VAL A 94 14.55 -1.31 1.77
N PHE A 95 14.16 -0.12 1.32
CA PHE A 95 14.55 0.49 0.06
C PHE A 95 15.16 1.87 0.35
N PRO A 96 16.48 1.92 0.65
CA PRO A 96 17.16 3.18 0.95
C PRO A 96 17.17 4.12 -0.26
N ASP A 97 17.13 5.41 0.03
CA ASP A 97 17.28 6.44 -1.00
C ASP A 97 18.70 6.45 -1.57
N SER A 98 18.86 6.88 -2.82
CA SER A 98 20.18 6.96 -3.44
C SER A 98 21.09 7.94 -2.69
N PRO A 99 22.39 7.64 -2.49
CA PRO A 99 23.34 8.49 -1.75
C PRO A 99 23.41 9.95 -2.27
N ASN A 100 23.13 10.17 -3.55
CA ASN A 100 23.19 11.47 -4.20
C ASN A 100 21.95 12.36 -3.94
N ALA A 101 20.99 11.94 -3.11
CA ALA A 101 19.83 12.75 -2.77
C ALA A 101 20.12 13.83 -1.72
N GLU A 102 21.23 13.72 -0.98
CA GLU A 102 21.59 14.64 0.11
C GLU A 102 22.59 15.74 -0.31
N GLY A 103 23.13 15.69 -1.54
CA GLY A 103 24.18 16.61 -2.02
C GLY A 103 23.71 17.86 -2.78
N GLY A 104 22.40 18.11 -2.87
CA GLY A 104 21.82 19.17 -3.73
C GLY A 104 21.31 20.41 -3.01
N ASN A 105 21.81 20.70 -1.79
CA ASN A 105 21.30 21.79 -0.96
C ASN A 105 22.38 22.81 -0.58
N ASN A 106 23.33 23.08 -1.50
CA ASN A 106 24.28 24.17 -1.42
C ASN A 106 24.38 24.85 -2.80
N GLU A 107 23.32 25.54 -3.21
CA GLU A 107 23.39 26.66 -4.17
C GLU A 107 22.88 27.91 -3.45
#